data_AF-A0A423T6J8-F1
#
_entry.id   AF-A0A423T6J8-F1
#
_cell.length_a   1.000
_cell.length_b   1.000
_cell.length_c   1.000
_cell.angle_alpha   90.00
_cell.angle_beta   90.00
_cell.angle_gamma   90.00
#
_symmetry.space_group_name_H-M   'P 1'
#
loop_
_entity.id
_entity.type
_entity.pdbx_description
1 polymer ?
#
loop_
_entity_poly.entity_id
_entity_poly.type
_entity_poly.pdbx_seq_one_letter_code
_entity_poly.pdbx_strand_id
1 'polypeptide(L)'
;MVKLTPELIQQSVQHINPVRDRELILRGYKIPVIENLGATLDQFDTVDFSDNDIRKLDGFPLLKRLKSLLLNNNRIVRISDTLPEELPNLQCLYLTNNLVQELADLDNLAGLKKLEHVSLLGNPVTTRDHYRLYLINKLPQVRVVDFRRVRMREREMAKKLFKSKLGKEIQKEAKKARTFVAGSGIMDSRPALNQMTAEDQAAIRQAIANARSMEEVERLQHMLRTGNIPGRSQGIKRRHGEEEEDN
;
A
#
# COMPACT_ATOMS: atom_id res chain seq x y z
N MET A 1 6.70 -21.23 -3.39
CA MET A 1 5.90 -20.05 -2.99
C MET A 1 4.50 -20.56 -2.72
N VAL A 2 4.04 -20.49 -1.48
CA VAL A 2 2.74 -21.06 -1.05
C VAL A 2 1.70 -19.95 -1.10
N LYS A 3 0.56 -20.21 -1.74
CA LYS A 3 -0.57 -19.25 -1.74
C LYS A 3 -1.30 -19.33 -0.40
N LEU A 4 -1.80 -18.19 0.08
CA LEU A 4 -2.62 -18.17 1.29
C LEU A 4 -4.05 -18.59 0.93
N THR A 5 -4.33 -19.89 0.99
CA THR A 5 -5.67 -20.41 0.66
C THR A 5 -6.56 -20.53 1.91
N PRO A 6 -7.89 -20.57 1.76
CA PRO A 6 -8.81 -20.86 2.86
C PRO A 6 -8.47 -22.15 3.62
N GLU A 7 -8.06 -23.20 2.91
CA GLU A 7 -7.71 -24.49 3.49
C GLU A 7 -6.47 -24.37 4.38
N LEU A 8 -5.45 -23.62 3.93
CA LEU A 8 -4.26 -23.33 4.74
C LEU A 8 -4.64 -22.60 6.03
N ILE A 9 -5.53 -21.62 5.95
CA ILE A 9 -6.01 -20.86 7.12
C ILE A 9 -6.72 -21.79 8.12
N GLN A 10 -7.60 -22.66 7.64
CA GLN A 10 -8.37 -23.58 8.49
C GLN A 10 -7.49 -24.65 9.16
N GLN A 11 -6.44 -25.12 8.47
CA GLN A 11 -5.51 -26.13 8.97
C GLN A 11 -4.40 -25.54 9.85
N SER A 12 -4.20 -24.22 9.80
CA SER A 12 -3.15 -23.55 10.58
C SER A 12 -3.45 -23.56 12.08
N VAL A 13 -2.37 -23.50 12.86
CA VAL A 13 -2.46 -23.53 14.32
C VAL A 13 -3.18 -22.29 14.84
N GLN A 14 -4.13 -22.52 15.72
CA GLN A 14 -4.93 -21.49 16.39
C GLN A 14 -4.88 -21.74 17.88
N HIS A 15 -4.60 -20.70 18.68
CA HIS A 15 -4.54 -20.84 20.13
C HIS A 15 -4.85 -19.52 20.84
N ILE A 16 -4.94 -19.57 22.16
CA ILE A 16 -4.96 -18.36 23.00
C ILE A 16 -3.52 -18.05 23.41
N ASN A 17 -3.04 -16.87 23.02
CA ASN A 17 -1.66 -16.48 23.27
C ASN A 17 -1.46 -15.94 24.71
N PRO A 18 -0.23 -15.63 25.14
CA PRO A 18 0.05 -15.17 26.51
C PRO A 18 -0.65 -13.87 26.94
N VAL A 19 -1.06 -13.03 25.99
CA VAL A 19 -1.84 -11.81 26.27
C VAL A 19 -3.35 -12.04 26.21
N ARG A 20 -3.78 -13.31 26.11
CA ARG A 20 -5.16 -13.79 26.06
C ARG A 20 -5.93 -13.42 24.80
N ASP A 21 -5.21 -13.14 23.71
CA ASP A 21 -5.80 -12.93 22.39
C ASP A 21 -5.98 -14.28 21.68
N ARG A 22 -7.05 -14.40 20.88
CA ARG A 22 -7.15 -15.53 19.94
C ARG A 22 -6.21 -15.26 18.77
N GLU A 23 -5.21 -16.13 18.60
CA GLU A 23 -4.13 -15.97 17.64
C GLU A 23 -4.15 -17.06 16.56
N LEU A 24 -4.05 -16.63 15.31
CA LEU A 24 -3.83 -17.48 14.14
C LEU A 24 -2.35 -17.44 13.72
N ILE A 25 -1.73 -18.61 13.60
CA ILE A 25 -0.30 -18.74 13.26
C ILE A 25 -0.13 -19.10 11.79
N LEU A 26 0.35 -18.14 10.99
CA LEU A 26 0.67 -18.27 9.56
C LEU A 26 2.18 -18.11 9.30
N ARG A 27 3.00 -18.46 10.29
CA ARG A 27 4.46 -18.29 10.28
C ARG A 27 5.15 -19.27 9.33
N GLY A 28 6.15 -18.79 8.58
CA GLY A 28 7.10 -19.68 7.89
C GLY A 28 6.60 -20.36 6.61
N TYR A 29 5.42 -20.01 6.10
CA TYR A 29 4.82 -20.66 4.91
C TYR A 29 5.37 -20.15 3.58
N LYS A 30 6.25 -19.15 3.57
CA LYS A 30 6.71 -18.46 2.34
C LYS A 30 5.54 -17.87 1.55
N ILE A 31 4.57 -17.31 2.28
CA ILE A 31 3.40 -16.61 1.73
C ILE A 31 3.88 -15.32 1.09
N PRO A 32 3.55 -15.05 -0.17
CA PRO A 32 4.01 -13.84 -0.85
C PRO A 32 3.02 -12.68 -0.84
N VAL A 33 1.74 -12.99 -0.64
CA VAL A 33 0.60 -12.08 -0.78
C VAL A 33 -0.42 -12.46 0.29
N ILE A 34 -0.96 -11.45 0.97
CA ILE A 34 -2.07 -11.62 1.89
C ILE A 34 -3.35 -11.65 1.07
N GLU A 35 -4.10 -12.74 1.15
CA GLU A 35 -5.35 -12.96 0.44
C GLU A 35 -6.23 -13.94 1.23
N ASN A 36 -7.51 -14.06 0.87
CA ASN A 36 -8.44 -15.06 1.42
C ASN A 36 -8.65 -15.03 2.95
N LEU A 37 -8.24 -13.95 3.63
CA LEU A 37 -8.46 -13.80 5.07
C LEU A 37 -9.95 -13.72 5.46
N GLY A 38 -10.88 -13.64 4.50
CA GLY A 38 -12.32 -13.80 4.77
C GLY A 38 -12.65 -15.18 5.37
N ALA A 39 -11.83 -16.19 5.10
CA ALA A 39 -11.94 -17.53 5.69
C ALA A 39 -11.72 -17.56 7.20
N THR A 40 -11.15 -16.49 7.78
CA THR A 40 -10.98 -16.36 9.23
C THR A 40 -12.27 -16.01 9.97
N LEU A 41 -13.29 -15.56 9.25
CA LEU A 41 -14.60 -15.15 9.79
C LEU A 41 -14.50 -14.10 10.92
N ASP A 42 -13.48 -13.23 10.87
CA ASP A 42 -13.23 -12.15 11.84
C ASP A 42 -13.15 -12.65 13.30
N GLN A 43 -12.64 -13.87 13.51
CA GLN A 43 -12.62 -14.51 14.83
C GLN A 43 -11.33 -14.23 15.64
N PHE A 44 -10.28 -13.72 15.01
CA PHE A 44 -8.96 -13.58 15.64
C PHE A 44 -8.68 -12.14 16.10
N ASP A 45 -8.02 -12.04 17.26
CA ASP A 45 -7.51 -10.79 17.80
C ASP A 45 -6.08 -10.52 17.28
N THR A 46 -5.29 -11.57 17.05
CA THR A 46 -3.92 -11.51 16.53
C THR A 46 -3.73 -12.45 15.34
N VAL A 47 -2.97 -12.01 14.33
CA VAL A 47 -2.48 -12.89 13.26
C VAL A 47 -0.96 -12.76 13.15
N ASP A 48 -0.26 -13.89 13.23
CA ASP A 48 1.18 -13.97 13.03
C ASP A 48 1.54 -14.39 11.61
N PHE A 49 2.04 -13.44 10.84
CA PHE A 49 2.58 -13.60 9.49
C PHE A 49 4.11 -13.58 9.45
N SER A 50 4.79 -13.76 10.59
CA SER A 50 6.25 -13.68 10.64
C SER A 50 6.93 -14.72 9.73
N ASP A 51 8.16 -14.43 9.29
CA ASP A 51 8.98 -15.33 8.45
C ASP A 51 8.28 -15.76 7.14
N ASN A 52 7.69 -14.81 6.43
CA ASN A 52 7.09 -15.01 5.10
C ASN A 52 7.77 -14.13 4.04
N ASP A 53 7.27 -14.17 2.80
CA ASP A 53 7.80 -13.42 1.66
C ASP A 53 6.87 -12.28 1.23
N ILE A 54 6.04 -11.77 2.16
CA ILE A 54 5.00 -10.77 1.87
C ILE A 54 5.65 -9.46 1.44
N ARG A 55 5.20 -8.90 0.30
CA ARG A 55 5.78 -7.67 -0.28
C ARG A 55 4.96 -6.41 -0.06
N LYS A 56 3.67 -6.55 0.20
CA LYS A 56 2.73 -5.45 0.40
C LYS A 56 1.86 -5.76 1.62
N LEU A 57 1.61 -4.73 2.42
CA LEU A 57 0.62 -4.79 3.49
C LEU A 57 -0.72 -4.31 2.94
N ASP A 58 -1.45 -5.23 2.31
CA ASP A 58 -2.73 -5.05 1.63
C ASP A 58 -3.53 -6.36 1.64
N GLY A 59 -4.69 -6.39 0.97
CA GLY A 59 -5.44 -7.62 0.71
C GLY A 59 -6.27 -8.14 1.87
N PHE A 60 -6.53 -7.31 2.89
CA PHE A 60 -7.39 -7.68 4.01
C PHE A 60 -8.86 -7.45 3.66
N PRO A 61 -9.78 -8.35 4.07
CA PRO A 61 -11.19 -8.01 4.16
C PRO A 61 -11.42 -7.09 5.38
N LEU A 62 -12.66 -6.65 5.57
CA LEU A 62 -13.05 -5.96 6.79
C LEU A 62 -12.94 -6.91 8.01
N LEU A 63 -11.93 -6.70 8.85
CA LEU A 63 -11.69 -7.44 10.08
C LEU A 63 -11.81 -6.49 11.28
N LYS A 64 -12.96 -6.51 11.95
CA LYS A 64 -13.26 -5.62 13.08
C LYS A 64 -12.64 -6.13 14.37
N ARG A 65 -12.40 -7.43 14.50
CA ARG A 65 -11.84 -8.01 15.72
C ARG A 65 -10.32 -7.89 15.79
N LEU A 66 -9.65 -7.88 14.63
CA LEU A 66 -8.20 -7.89 14.56
C LEU A 66 -7.59 -6.64 15.22
N LYS A 67 -6.71 -6.87 16.20
CA LYS A 67 -6.02 -5.84 16.99
C LYS A 67 -4.52 -5.86 16.73
N SER A 68 -3.92 -7.02 16.45
CA SER A 68 -2.48 -7.17 16.35
C SER A 68 -2.07 -7.90 15.08
N LEU A 69 -1.11 -7.32 14.36
CA LEU A 69 -0.45 -7.93 13.22
C LEU A 69 1.04 -8.07 13.48
N LEU A 70 1.52 -9.32 13.45
CA LEU A 70 2.95 -9.64 13.52
C LEU A 70 3.43 -9.95 12.11
N LEU A 71 4.30 -9.14 11.54
CA LEU A 71 4.80 -9.26 10.17
C LEU A 71 6.33 -9.25 10.15
N ASN A 72 6.96 -9.80 11.19
CA ASN A 72 8.42 -9.78 11.33
C ASN A 72 9.08 -10.59 10.20
N ASN A 73 10.27 -10.18 9.76
CA ASN A 73 11.06 -10.91 8.77
C ASN A 73 10.26 -11.21 7.49
N ASN A 74 9.70 -10.15 6.89
CA ASN A 74 9.02 -10.20 5.60
C ASN A 74 9.75 -9.30 4.60
N ARG A 75 9.15 -9.07 3.41
CA ARG A 75 9.71 -8.24 2.34
C ARG A 75 8.84 -7.02 2.05
N ILE A 76 8.12 -6.51 3.05
CA ILE A 76 7.12 -5.46 2.85
C ILE A 76 7.83 -4.18 2.44
N VAL A 77 7.51 -3.70 1.24
CA VAL A 77 8.01 -2.43 0.70
C VAL A 77 6.91 -1.37 0.72
N ARG A 78 5.64 -1.76 0.61
CA ARG A 78 4.50 -0.84 0.52
C ARG A 78 3.41 -1.18 1.54
N ILE A 79 2.79 -0.13 2.06
CA ILE A 79 1.66 -0.17 2.97
C ILE A 79 0.46 0.40 2.21
N SER A 80 -0.68 -0.29 2.18
CA SER A 80 -1.88 0.22 1.48
C SER A 80 -2.50 1.42 2.21
N ASP A 81 -3.10 2.35 1.45
CA ASP A 81 -3.91 3.46 1.98
C ASP A 81 -5.34 3.04 2.37
N THR A 82 -5.78 1.84 1.95
CA THR A 82 -7.08 1.23 2.32
C THR A 82 -7.10 0.54 3.68
N LEU A 83 -5.93 0.31 4.30
CA LEU A 83 -5.82 -0.37 5.61
C LEU A 83 -6.74 0.18 6.71
N PRO A 84 -7.00 1.50 6.82
CA PRO A 84 -7.92 2.02 7.84
C PRO A 84 -9.36 1.52 7.69
N GLU A 85 -9.80 1.24 6.46
CA GLU A 85 -11.13 0.73 6.15
C GLU A 85 -11.22 -0.78 6.41
N GLU A 86 -10.14 -1.50 6.10
CA GLU A 86 -10.04 -2.95 6.26
C GLU A 86 -9.85 -3.36 7.73
N LEU A 87 -9.01 -2.63 8.48
CA LEU A 87 -8.57 -2.98 9.84
C LEU A 87 -8.84 -1.82 10.84
N PRO A 88 -10.12 -1.44 11.05
CA PRO A 88 -10.47 -0.22 11.80
C PRO A 88 -10.06 -0.24 13.28
N ASN A 89 -9.81 -1.43 13.84
CA ASN A 89 -9.50 -1.62 15.25
C ASN A 89 -8.05 -2.05 15.52
N LEU A 90 -7.16 -1.96 14.52
CA LEU A 90 -5.76 -2.33 14.68
C LEU A 90 -5.06 -1.44 15.73
N GLN A 91 -4.40 -2.08 16.69
CA GLN A 91 -3.69 -1.47 17.83
C GLN A 91 -2.18 -1.69 17.75
N CYS A 92 -1.75 -2.86 17.27
CA CYS A 92 -0.35 -3.27 17.23
C CYS A 92 0.05 -3.68 15.81
N LEU A 93 1.08 -3.05 15.27
CA LEU A 93 1.64 -3.37 13.96
C LEU A 93 3.17 -3.54 14.07
N TYR A 94 3.64 -4.78 13.96
CA TYR A 94 5.06 -5.11 14.02
C TYR A 94 5.57 -5.45 12.63
N LEU A 95 6.40 -4.58 12.08
CA LEU A 95 7.02 -4.69 10.76
C LEU A 95 8.55 -4.86 10.88
N THR A 96 9.05 -5.43 11.99
CA THR A 96 10.50 -5.59 12.21
C THR A 96 11.14 -6.41 11.09
N ASN A 97 12.31 -5.98 10.62
CA ASN A 97 13.06 -6.59 9.51
C ASN A 97 12.21 -6.73 8.23
N ASN A 98 11.78 -5.59 7.68
CA ASN A 98 11.11 -5.48 6.39
C ASN A 98 11.86 -4.47 5.48
N LEU A 99 11.26 -4.07 4.37
CA LEU A 99 11.90 -3.27 3.32
C LEU A 99 11.17 -1.93 3.07
N VAL A 100 10.50 -1.38 4.10
CA VAL A 100 9.88 -0.06 4.02
C VAL A 100 10.99 0.99 3.95
N GLN A 101 10.99 1.81 2.90
CA GLN A 101 12.11 2.70 2.58
C GLN A 101 11.80 4.18 2.79
N GLU A 102 10.59 4.61 2.43
CA GLU A 102 10.26 6.04 2.40
C GLU A 102 9.39 6.47 3.58
N LEU A 103 9.65 7.69 4.06
CA LEU A 103 8.84 8.30 5.13
C LEU A 103 7.37 8.44 4.71
N ALA A 104 7.11 8.71 3.42
CA ALA A 104 5.75 8.89 2.91
C ALA A 104 4.94 7.59 2.81
N ASP A 105 5.56 6.41 2.91
CA ASP A 105 4.81 5.15 3.02
C ASP A 105 4.11 5.02 4.38
N LEU A 106 4.65 5.70 5.40
CA LEU A 106 4.11 5.71 6.76
C LEU A 106 2.86 6.59 6.88
N ASP A 107 2.62 7.49 5.93
CA ASP A 107 1.44 8.37 5.92
C ASP A 107 0.14 7.57 5.88
N ASN A 108 0.18 6.39 5.24
CA ASN A 108 -0.99 5.51 5.10
C ASN A 108 -1.44 4.94 6.46
N LEU A 109 -0.55 4.90 7.46
CA LEU A 109 -0.89 4.49 8.82
C LEU A 109 -1.67 5.55 9.61
N ALA A 110 -1.72 6.81 9.14
CA ALA A 110 -2.39 7.90 9.87
C ALA A 110 -3.92 7.74 9.97
N GLY A 111 -4.51 6.91 9.10
CA GLY A 111 -5.93 6.56 9.17
C GLY A 111 -6.26 5.57 10.30
N LEU A 112 -5.30 4.77 10.77
CA LEU A 112 -5.50 3.76 11.82
C LEU A 112 -5.61 4.43 13.20
N LYS A 113 -6.82 4.86 13.57
CA LYS A 113 -7.06 5.70 14.76
C LYS A 113 -6.77 5.02 16.09
N LYS A 114 -6.82 3.68 16.14
CA LYS A 114 -6.56 2.89 17.35
C LYS A 114 -5.12 2.36 17.44
N LEU A 115 -4.25 2.69 16.47
CA LEU A 115 -2.88 2.20 16.43
C LEU A 115 -2.06 2.79 17.58
N GLU A 116 -1.64 1.96 18.53
CA GLU A 116 -0.89 2.37 19.72
C GLU A 116 0.58 1.93 19.69
N HIS A 117 0.87 0.80 19.04
CA HIS A 117 2.20 0.18 18.99
C HIS A 117 2.64 -0.04 17.54
N VAL A 118 3.80 0.50 17.19
CA VAL A 118 4.42 0.29 15.87
C VAL A 118 5.90 -0.05 16.05
N SER A 119 6.40 -1.05 15.33
CA SER A 119 7.84 -1.25 15.15
C SER A 119 8.21 -1.36 13.69
N LEU A 120 9.23 -0.61 13.29
CA LEU A 120 9.85 -0.64 11.96
C LEU A 120 11.36 -0.91 12.07
N LEU A 121 11.85 -1.35 13.22
CA LEU A 121 13.25 -1.75 13.39
C LEU A 121 13.71 -2.67 12.25
N GLY A 122 14.93 -2.45 11.74
CA GLY A 122 15.46 -3.24 10.63
C GLY A 122 14.86 -2.90 9.26
N ASN A 123 14.07 -1.83 9.13
CA ASN A 123 13.65 -1.30 7.83
C ASN A 123 14.57 -0.15 7.39
N PRO A 124 14.86 0.03 6.08
CA PRO A 124 15.65 1.16 5.59
C PRO A 124 15.11 2.54 5.99
N VAL A 125 13.79 2.70 6.15
CA VAL A 125 13.19 3.97 6.61
C VAL A 125 13.72 4.45 7.96
N THR A 126 14.21 3.54 8.80
CA THR A 126 14.75 3.88 10.13
C THR A 126 16.06 4.67 10.07
N THR A 127 16.79 4.63 8.96
CA THR A 127 18.02 5.40 8.75
C THR A 127 17.76 6.78 8.14
N ARG A 128 16.50 7.11 7.79
CA ARG A 128 16.14 8.41 7.24
C ARG A 128 16.20 9.49 8.32
N ASP A 129 16.65 10.68 7.93
CA ASP A 129 16.68 11.83 8.83
C ASP A 129 15.31 12.14 9.39
N HIS A 130 15.28 12.44 10.68
CA HIS A 130 14.06 12.77 11.42
C HIS A 130 12.97 11.68 11.41
N TYR A 131 13.27 10.44 11.02
CA TYR A 131 12.33 9.31 10.95
C TYR A 131 11.38 9.24 12.17
N ARG A 132 11.96 9.19 13.37
CA ARG A 132 11.18 9.04 14.60
C ARG A 132 10.24 10.23 14.83
N LEU A 133 10.71 11.46 14.63
CA LEU A 133 9.89 12.66 14.78
C LEU A 133 8.81 12.73 13.69
N TYR A 134 9.13 12.31 12.47
CA TYR A 134 8.18 12.23 11.36
C TYR A 134 7.02 11.31 11.72
N LEU A 135 7.33 10.09 12.17
CA LEU A 135 6.34 9.10 12.58
C LEU A 135 5.49 9.63 13.76
N ILE A 136 6.10 10.22 14.79
CA ILE A 136 5.37 10.81 15.93
C ILE A 136 4.44 11.96 15.49
N ASN A 137 4.87 12.78 14.53
CA ASN A 137 4.06 13.88 14.02
C ASN A 137 2.88 13.39 13.17
N LYS A 138 3.10 12.36 12.33
CA LYS A 138 2.07 11.80 11.45
C LYS A 138 1.10 10.89 12.18
N LEU A 139 1.57 10.17 13.20
CA LEU A 139 0.80 9.21 13.98
C LEU A 139 0.68 9.66 15.45
N PRO A 140 -0.06 10.74 15.74
CA PRO A 140 -0.18 11.26 17.10
C PRO A 140 -0.81 10.25 18.08
N GLN A 141 -1.60 9.30 17.59
CA GLN A 141 -2.23 8.24 18.39
C GLN A 141 -1.24 7.20 18.93
N VAL A 142 -0.08 7.02 18.27
CA VAL A 142 0.89 5.98 18.64
C VAL A 142 1.57 6.33 19.97
N ARG A 143 1.68 5.34 20.85
CA ARG A 143 2.23 5.46 22.22
C ARG A 143 3.62 4.85 22.33
N VAL A 144 3.89 3.81 21.55
CA VAL A 144 5.17 3.09 21.53
C VAL A 144 5.65 2.93 20.10
N VAL A 145 6.87 3.41 19.84
CA VAL A 145 7.54 3.32 18.53
C VAL A 145 8.86 2.60 18.74
N ASP A 146 9.07 1.49 18.03
CA ASP A 146 10.29 0.68 18.11
C ASP A 146 10.61 0.25 19.54
N PHE A 147 9.58 -0.25 20.24
CA PHE A 147 9.65 -0.66 21.65
C PHE A 147 10.03 0.46 22.63
N ARG A 148 10.04 1.73 22.17
CA ARG A 148 10.33 2.91 22.99
C ARG A 148 9.09 3.79 23.12
N ARG A 149 8.65 4.02 24.35
CA ARG A 149 7.54 4.93 24.67
C ARG A 149 7.81 6.33 24.11
N VAL A 150 6.81 6.88 23.44
CA VAL A 150 6.81 8.26 22.94
C VAL A 150 6.61 9.22 24.11
N ARG A 151 7.56 10.13 24.33
CA ARG A 151 7.51 11.14 25.39
C ARG A 151 6.88 12.44 24.89
N MET A 152 6.29 13.22 25.80
CA MET A 152 5.69 14.53 25.46
C MET A 152 6.69 15.49 24.82
N ARG A 153 7.94 15.51 25.32
CA ARG A 153 9.02 16.31 24.73
C ARG A 153 9.24 15.98 23.25
N GLU A 154 9.18 14.71 22.87
CA GLU A 154 9.32 14.30 21.46
C GLU A 154 8.14 14.79 20.62
N ARG A 155 6.92 14.76 21.16
CA ARG A 155 5.73 15.29 20.48
C ARG A 155 5.83 16.78 20.23
N GLU A 156 6.30 17.55 21.21
CA GLU A 156 6.51 18.99 21.09
C GLU A 156 7.61 19.32 20.07
N MET A 157 8.74 18.61 20.13
CA MET A 157 9.82 18.74 19.15
C MET A 157 9.34 18.42 17.73
N ALA A 158 8.62 17.32 17.55
CA ALA A 158 8.05 16.94 16.26
C ALA A 158 7.10 18.02 15.74
N LYS A 159 6.18 18.50 16.58
CA LYS A 159 5.23 19.58 16.23
C LYS A 159 5.96 20.89 15.86
N LYS A 160 7.04 21.24 16.57
CA LYS A 160 7.85 22.44 16.27
C LYS A 160 8.59 22.27 14.94
N LEU A 161 9.24 21.13 14.73
CA LEU A 161 9.98 20.82 13.50
C LEU A 161 9.07 20.87 12.27
N PHE A 162 7.93 20.16 12.30
CA PHE A 162 7.03 20.08 11.15
C PHE A 162 6.16 21.32 10.92
N LYS A 163 6.20 22.31 11.82
CA LYS A 163 5.68 23.67 11.57
C LYS A 163 6.70 24.59 10.90
N SER A 164 7.99 24.31 11.03
CA SER A 164 9.08 25.11 10.44
C SER A 164 9.18 24.93 8.92
N LYS A 165 9.98 25.78 8.25
CA LYS A 165 10.27 25.65 6.81
C LYS A 165 10.91 24.29 6.49
N LEU A 166 11.91 23.88 7.27
CA LEU A 166 12.61 22.60 7.14
C LEU A 166 11.64 21.41 7.19
N GLY A 167 10.71 21.42 8.14
CA GLY A 167 9.72 20.35 8.27
C GLY A 167 8.79 20.22 7.06
N LYS A 168 8.44 21.35 6.42
CA LYS A 168 7.64 21.35 5.18
C LYS A 168 8.45 20.82 3.99
N GLU A 169 9.74 21.11 3.94
CA GLU A 169 10.67 20.58 2.92
C GLU A 169 10.81 19.06 3.05
N ILE A 170 11.07 18.55 4.26
CA ILE A 170 11.12 17.10 4.54
C ILE A 170 9.83 16.40 4.08
N GLN A 171 8.66 16.98 4.37
CA GLN A 171 7.38 16.42 3.93
C GLN A 171 7.20 16.44 2.41
N LYS A 172 7.71 17.48 1.73
CA LYS A 172 7.65 17.58 0.27
C LYS A 172 8.60 16.58 -0.39
N GLU A 173 9.81 16.40 0.14
CA GLU A 173 10.80 15.44 -0.35
C GLU A 173 10.33 14.00 -0.15
N ALA A 174 9.80 13.66 1.03
CA ALA A 174 9.23 12.35 1.28
C ALA A 174 8.14 11.97 0.25
N LYS A 175 7.27 12.92 -0.10
CA LYS A 175 6.22 12.70 -1.11
C LYS A 175 6.77 12.51 -2.52
N LYS A 176 7.85 13.21 -2.88
CA LYS A 176 8.54 13.03 -4.18
C LYS A 176 9.24 11.67 -4.26
N ALA A 177 9.82 11.20 -3.17
CA ALA A 177 10.50 9.90 -3.13
C ALA A 177 9.51 8.74 -3.38
N ARG A 178 8.27 8.84 -2.89
CA ARG A 178 7.20 7.86 -3.14
C ARG A 178 6.87 7.65 -4.63
N THR A 179 7.10 8.66 -5.49
CA THR A 179 6.88 8.55 -6.94
C THR A 179 8.02 7.90 -7.72
N PHE A 180 9.20 7.72 -7.11
CA PHE A 180 10.39 7.21 -7.80
C PHE A 180 10.76 5.82 -7.27
N VAL A 181 10.09 4.77 -7.75
CA VAL A 181 10.52 3.38 -7.54
C VAL A 181 11.02 2.83 -8.87
N ALA A 182 12.34 2.81 -9.05
CA ALA A 182 12.98 2.13 -10.17
C ALA A 182 12.67 0.63 -10.10
N GLY A 183 12.02 0.08 -11.13
CA GLY A 183 11.69 -1.35 -11.18
C GLY A 183 10.26 -1.73 -10.76
N SER A 184 9.38 -0.78 -10.43
CA SER A 184 7.93 -1.03 -10.55
C SER A 184 7.49 -0.93 -12.02
N GLY A 185 8.04 -1.83 -12.85
CA GLY A 185 7.41 -2.18 -14.11
C GLY A 185 6.02 -2.71 -13.80
N ILE A 186 5.01 -2.03 -14.33
CA ILE A 186 3.59 -2.22 -14.04
C ILE A 186 3.23 -1.79 -12.59
N MET A 187 3.36 -0.50 -12.31
CA MET A 187 2.18 0.14 -11.70
C MET A 187 1.00 -0.15 -12.63
N ASP A 188 -0.16 -0.45 -12.07
CA ASP A 188 -1.44 -0.09 -12.66
C ASP A 188 -1.45 1.42 -12.92
N SER A 189 -0.65 1.88 -13.89
CA SER A 189 -1.06 2.94 -14.77
C SER A 189 -2.21 2.34 -15.58
N ARG A 190 -3.38 2.20 -14.95
CA ARG A 190 -4.60 2.61 -15.64
C ARG A 190 -4.27 4.05 -16.03
N PRO A 191 -3.99 4.35 -17.32
CA PRO A 191 -4.00 5.74 -17.72
C PRO A 191 -5.33 6.27 -17.23
N ALA A 192 -5.27 7.38 -16.50
CA ALA A 192 -6.41 7.97 -15.81
C ALA A 192 -7.70 7.68 -16.58
N LEU A 193 -8.53 6.78 -16.04
CA LEU A 193 -9.90 6.57 -16.50
C LEU A 193 -10.79 7.79 -16.15
N ASN A 194 -10.14 8.91 -15.77
CA ASN A 194 -10.73 10.22 -15.63
C ASN A 194 -10.55 10.97 -16.95
N GLN A 195 -11.64 10.90 -17.73
CA GLN A 195 -12.01 11.63 -18.94
C GLN A 195 -12.19 10.76 -20.19
N MET A 196 -12.84 9.59 -20.06
CA MET A 196 -13.70 9.10 -21.15
C MET A 196 -14.95 9.96 -21.16
N THR A 197 -15.19 10.67 -22.26
CA THR A 197 -16.44 11.42 -22.45
C THR A 197 -17.60 10.43 -22.56
N ALA A 198 -18.84 10.89 -22.35
CA ALA A 198 -20.01 10.05 -22.58
C ALA A 198 -20.08 9.55 -24.04
N GLU A 199 -19.54 10.33 -24.98
CA GLU A 199 -19.40 9.97 -26.39
C GLU A 199 -18.41 8.81 -26.61
N ASP A 200 -17.25 8.84 -25.96
CA ASP A 200 -16.26 7.75 -26.03
C ASP A 200 -16.86 6.42 -25.52
N GLN A 201 -17.67 6.48 -24.45
CA GLN A 201 -18.37 5.30 -23.91
C GLN A 201 -19.44 4.78 -24.88
N ALA A 202 -20.17 5.67 -25.54
CA ALA A 202 -21.17 5.30 -26.54
C ALA A 202 -20.52 4.65 -27.77
N ALA A 203 -19.41 5.20 -28.27
CA ALA A 203 -18.67 4.66 -29.41
C ALA A 203 -18.12 3.25 -29.12
N ILE A 204 -17.57 3.02 -27.93
CA ILE A 204 -17.09 1.70 -27.52
C ILE A 204 -18.24 0.71 -27.41
N ARG A 205 -19.36 1.10 -26.79
CA ARG A 205 -20.55 0.23 -26.68
C ARG A 205 -21.13 -0.13 -28.05
N GLN A 206 -21.20 0.83 -28.96
CA GLN A 206 -21.68 0.60 -30.32
C GLN A 206 -20.72 -0.27 -31.13
N ALA A 207 -19.41 -0.09 -30.99
CA ALA A 207 -18.41 -0.92 -31.65
C ALA A 207 -18.47 -2.38 -31.16
N ILE A 208 -18.66 -2.60 -29.86
CA ILE A 208 -18.86 -3.95 -29.29
C ILE A 208 -20.18 -4.55 -29.78
N ALA A 209 -21.27 -3.78 -29.83
CA ALA A 209 -22.57 -4.26 -30.28
C ALA A 209 -22.61 -4.62 -31.78
N ASN A 210 -21.78 -3.96 -32.59
CA ASN A 210 -21.71 -4.19 -34.03
C ASN A 210 -20.69 -5.26 -34.44
N ALA A 211 -19.87 -5.78 -33.52
CA ALA A 211 -18.88 -6.81 -33.81
C ALA A 211 -19.58 -8.13 -34.18
N ARG A 212 -19.24 -8.68 -35.34
CA ARG A 212 -19.86 -9.90 -35.92
C ARG A 212 -19.00 -11.15 -35.76
N SER A 213 -17.78 -11.02 -35.24
CA SER A 213 -16.86 -12.13 -35.01
C SER A 213 -16.06 -11.98 -33.71
N MET A 214 -15.59 -13.10 -33.17
CA MET A 214 -14.71 -13.11 -31.99
C MET A 214 -13.38 -12.40 -32.26
N GLU A 215 -12.87 -12.46 -33.50
CA GLU A 215 -11.65 -11.76 -33.91
C GLU A 215 -11.81 -10.24 -33.84
N GLU A 216 -12.99 -9.71 -34.20
CA GLU A 216 -13.30 -8.28 -34.08
C GLU A 216 -13.36 -7.84 -32.62
N VAL A 217 -13.92 -8.69 -31.73
CA VAL A 217 -13.96 -8.43 -30.29
C VAL A 217 -12.56 -8.41 -29.69
N GLU A 218 -11.69 -9.36 -30.06
CA GLU A 218 -10.30 -9.41 -29.60
C GLU A 218 -9.49 -8.20 -30.09
N ARG A 219 -9.72 -7.77 -31.33
CA ARG A 219 -9.11 -6.55 -31.89
C ARG A 219 -9.54 -5.30 -31.12
N LEU A 220 -10.83 -5.18 -30.79
CA LEU A 220 -11.35 -4.08 -29.97
C LEU A 220 -10.75 -4.10 -28.55
N GLN A 221 -10.64 -5.27 -27.91
CA GLN A 221 -9.98 -5.40 -26.62
C GLN A 221 -8.51 -4.98 -26.67
N HIS A 222 -7.79 -5.38 -27.72
CA HIS A 222 -6.40 -4.98 -27.93
C HIS A 222 -6.26 -3.46 -28.13
N MET A 223 -7.16 -2.84 -28.91
CA MET A 223 -7.20 -1.39 -29.10
C MET A 223 -7.44 -0.63 -27.79
N LEU A 224 -8.39 -1.08 -26.97
CA LEU A 224 -8.67 -0.47 -25.68
C LEU A 224 -7.49 -0.62 -24.72
N ARG A 225 -6.82 -1.78 -24.73
CA ARG A 225 -5.64 -2.05 -23.90
C ARG A 225 -4.43 -1.18 -24.30
N THR A 226 -4.34 -0.82 -25.57
CA THR A 226 -3.29 0.07 -26.13
C THR A 226 -3.68 1.55 -26.04
N GLY A 227 -4.85 1.88 -25.49
CA GLY A 227 -5.31 3.25 -25.25
C GLY A 227 -5.94 3.94 -26.46
N ASN A 228 -6.26 3.22 -27.54
CA ASN A 228 -6.93 3.75 -28.72
C ASN A 228 -8.46 3.56 -28.62
N ILE A 229 -9.21 4.66 -28.69
CA ILE A 229 -10.68 4.66 -28.69
C ILE A 229 -11.18 4.67 -30.15
N PRO A 230 -12.09 3.76 -30.54
CA PRO A 230 -12.71 3.78 -31.88
C PRO A 230 -13.38 5.14 -32.16
N GLY A 231 -12.99 5.81 -33.24
CA GLY A 231 -13.56 7.10 -33.67
C GLY A 231 -12.78 8.36 -33.24
N ARG A 232 -11.72 8.23 -32.43
CA ARG A 232 -10.88 9.38 -32.05
C ARG A 232 -9.70 9.53 -33.02
N SER A 233 -9.78 10.46 -33.97
CA SER A 233 -8.67 10.77 -34.89
C SER A 233 -7.45 11.28 -34.12
N GLN A 234 -6.27 10.69 -34.38
CA GLN A 234 -5.02 11.12 -33.77
C GLN A 234 -4.68 12.56 -34.19
N GLY A 235 -4.89 13.51 -33.30
CA GLY A 235 -4.33 14.85 -33.42
C GLY A 235 -2.81 14.77 -33.24
N ILE A 236 -2.08 14.80 -34.36
CA ILE A 236 -0.63 14.95 -34.40
C ILE A 236 -0.26 16.25 -33.65
N LYS A 237 0.19 16.13 -32.40
CA LYS A 237 0.96 17.20 -31.75
C LYS A 237 2.37 17.17 -32.33
N ARG A 238 2.56 17.91 -33.43
CA ARG A 238 3.89 18.32 -33.91
C ARG A 238 4.61 19.01 -32.75
N ARG A 239 5.74 18.45 -32.31
CA ARG A 239 6.68 19.16 -31.42
C ARG A 239 7.38 20.21 -32.27
N HIS A 240 7.05 21.48 -32.04
CA HIS A 240 7.87 22.61 -32.45
C HIS A 240 8.98 22.79 -31.42
N GLY A 241 10.21 23.03 -31.90
CA GLY A 241 11.31 23.58 -31.11
C GLY A 241 12.62 22.86 -31.34
N GLU A 242 13.31 23.21 -32.42
CA GLU A 242 14.77 23.22 -32.55
C GLU A 242 15.10 24.07 -33.80
N GLU A 243 15.24 25.38 -33.58
CA GLU A 243 16.05 26.27 -34.42
C GLU A 243 17.42 26.35 -33.74
N GLU A 244 18.48 25.99 -34.47
CA GLU A 244 19.93 26.26 -34.30
C GLU A 244 20.60 25.38 -35.37
N GLU A 245 21.57 25.73 -36.19
CA GLU A 245 22.30 26.94 -36.58
C GLU A 245 23.08 26.54 -37.87
N ASP A 246 23.24 27.47 -38.80
CA ASP A 246 24.30 27.64 -39.81
C ASP A 246 25.09 26.43 -40.38
N ASN A 247 24.87 26.14 -41.68
CA ASN A 247 25.87 26.30 -42.78
C ASN A 247 25.27 25.94 -44.16
#